data_AF-A0A7X6WTX4-F1
#
_entry.id   AF-A0A7X6WTX4-F1
#
_cell.length_a   1.000
_cell.length_b   1.000
_cell.length_c   1.000
_cell.angle_alpha   90.00
_cell.angle_beta   90.00
_cell.angle_gamma   90.00
#
_symmetry.space_group_name_H-M   'P 1'
#
loop_
_entity.id
_entity.type
_entity.pdbx_description
1 polymer ?
#
loop_
_entity_poly.entity_id
_entity_poly.type
_entity_poly.pdbx_seq_one_letter_code
_entity_poly.pdbx_strand_id
1 'polypeptide(L)'
;MNTNYLSLNAELTTRISKISPYKAEDNFNEYYDAITKELIDACVEQGISESILTFIFHSEKILKRVVSDEAYLEILNEMRDGSILEYLINVTMDQYVIDYMLRYKTKPEMMFYGNITEDILAHARDLTALIHKSVYYRVLNQLDKETVRKTLDEYLYDEISKHVYEGLGINGVYAKLITLKLKVDNERFKASKIAFAARLVRQYEK
;
A
#
# COMPACT_ATOMS: atom_id res chain seq x y z
N MET A 1 18.79 22.47 5.28
CA MET A 1 19.31 21.30 6.01
C MET A 1 19.70 20.26 4.98
N ASN A 2 20.90 19.68 5.03
CA ASN A 2 21.26 18.55 4.15
C ASN A 2 20.73 17.27 4.80
N THR A 3 19.66 16.70 4.24
CA THR A 3 19.09 15.45 4.74
C THR A 3 20.08 14.31 4.53
N ASN A 4 20.49 13.64 5.61
CA ASN A 4 21.37 12.48 5.52
C ASN A 4 20.54 11.20 5.35
N TYR A 5 20.16 10.92 4.11
CA TYR A 5 19.38 9.73 3.78
C TYR A 5 20.09 8.42 4.11
N LEU A 6 21.43 8.39 4.15
CA LEU A 6 22.18 7.20 4.52
C LEU A 6 21.95 6.81 6.00
N SER A 7 21.98 7.80 6.89
CA SER A 7 21.72 7.58 8.33
C SER A 7 20.28 7.12 8.55
N LEU A 8 19.31 7.82 7.96
CA LEU A 8 17.90 7.44 8.01
C LEU A 8 17.67 6.03 7.44
N ASN A 9 18.34 5.70 6.32
CA ASN A 9 18.27 4.38 5.70
C ASN A 9 18.78 3.25 6.60
N ALA A 10 19.86 3.48 7.36
CA ALA A 10 20.40 2.50 8.30
C ALA A 10 19.52 2.33 9.54
N GLU A 11 19.00 3.46 10.05
CA GLU A 11 18.10 3.49 11.18
C GLU A 11 16.78 2.78 10.88
N LEU A 12 16.15 3.09 9.74
CA LEU A 12 14.93 2.42 9.27
C LEU A 12 15.15 0.91 9.10
N THR A 13 16.30 0.49 8.58
CA THR A 13 16.63 -0.95 8.47
C THR A 13 16.65 -1.63 9.82
N THR A 14 17.24 -0.98 10.84
CA THR A 14 17.32 -1.50 12.21
C THR A 14 15.95 -1.53 12.90
N ARG A 15 15.11 -0.51 12.66
CA ARG A 15 13.75 -0.44 13.21
C ARG A 15 12.84 -1.49 12.57
N ILE A 16 12.93 -1.65 11.24
CA ILE A 16 12.16 -2.65 10.49
C ILE A 16 12.54 -4.08 10.89
N SER A 17 13.83 -4.37 11.10
CA SER A 17 14.26 -5.73 11.48
C SER A 17 13.82 -6.13 12.89
N LYS A 18 13.52 -5.15 13.76
CA LYS A 18 12.99 -5.37 15.11
C LYS A 18 11.48 -5.61 15.13
N ILE A 19 10.77 -5.35 14.03
CA ILE A 19 9.36 -5.66 13.89
C ILE A 19 9.27 -7.18 13.72
N SER A 20 9.18 -7.84 14.87
CA SER A 20 9.22 -9.29 15.02
C SER A 20 7.98 -9.93 14.37
N PRO A 21 8.10 -11.14 13.80
CA PRO A 21 6.91 -11.90 13.40
C PRO A 21 5.95 -12.03 14.58
N TYR A 22 4.68 -11.83 14.26
CA TYR A 22 3.51 -11.79 15.12
C TYR A 22 3.62 -12.50 16.50
N LYS A 23 3.43 -11.73 17.59
CA LYS A 23 2.98 -12.28 18.88
C LYS A 23 1.47 -12.09 18.98
N ALA A 24 0.75 -13.18 19.26
CA ALA A 24 -0.69 -13.19 19.45
C ALA A 24 -1.08 -12.52 20.78
N GLU A 25 -0.88 -11.22 20.88
CA GLU A 25 -1.29 -10.41 22.02
C GLU A 25 -2.45 -9.48 21.61
N ASP A 26 -3.37 -9.25 22.54
CA ASP A 26 -4.62 -8.50 22.34
C ASP A 26 -4.42 -7.04 21.88
N ASN A 27 -3.17 -6.53 21.88
CA ASN A 27 -2.83 -5.13 21.59
C ASN A 27 -2.00 -4.94 20.29
N PHE A 28 -2.06 -5.88 19.33
CA PHE A 28 -1.26 -5.80 18.09
C PHE A 28 -1.49 -4.50 17.28
N ASN A 29 -2.73 -4.02 17.19
CA ASN A 29 -3.03 -2.76 16.49
C ASN A 29 -2.39 -1.56 17.19
N GLU A 30 -2.44 -1.50 18.53
CA GLU A 30 -1.85 -0.40 19.31
C GLU A 30 -0.32 -0.39 19.21
N TYR A 31 0.31 -1.57 19.26
CA TYR A 31 1.75 -1.72 19.03
C TYR A 31 2.16 -1.23 17.63
N TYR A 32 1.38 -1.58 16.60
CA TYR A 32 1.64 -1.14 15.24
C TYR A 32 1.44 0.35 15.04
N ASP A 33 0.36 0.92 15.57
CA ASP A 33 0.09 2.35 15.50
C ASP A 33 1.22 3.15 16.19
N ALA A 34 1.74 2.64 17.32
CA ALA A 34 2.88 3.22 18.01
C ALA A 34 4.17 3.19 17.17
N ILE A 35 4.50 2.06 16.56
CA ILE A 35 5.68 1.95 15.68
C ILE A 35 5.54 2.82 14.43
N THR A 36 4.35 2.83 13.83
CA THR A 36 4.07 3.65 12.65
C THR A 36 4.27 5.13 12.98
N LYS A 37 3.74 5.58 14.12
CA LYS A 37 3.95 6.94 14.61
C LYS A 37 5.42 7.24 14.85
N GLU A 38 6.16 6.38 15.53
CA GLU A 38 7.59 6.57 15.80
C GLU A 38 8.41 6.70 14.50
N LEU A 39 8.06 5.92 13.47
CA LEU A 39 8.71 5.99 12.16
C LEU A 39 8.35 7.25 11.38
N ILE A 40 7.08 7.68 11.45
CA ILE A 40 6.62 8.94 10.85
C ILE A 40 7.38 10.10 11.50
N ASP A 41 7.38 10.19 12.83
CA ASP A 41 8.04 11.25 13.59
C ASP A 41 9.53 11.32 13.21
N ALA A 42 10.24 10.19 13.18
CA ALA A 42 11.65 10.13 12.77
C ALA A 42 11.88 10.58 11.32
N CYS A 43 10.95 10.30 10.39
CA CYS A 43 11.05 10.74 9.01
C CYS A 43 10.77 12.25 8.85
N VAL A 44 9.81 12.78 9.61
CA VAL A 44 9.47 14.21 9.65
C VAL A 44 10.64 15.02 10.22
N GLU A 45 11.28 14.55 11.29
CA GLU A 45 12.49 15.17 11.86
C GLU A 45 13.64 15.29 10.84
N GLN A 46 13.70 14.39 9.86
CA GLN A 46 14.68 14.40 8.77
C GLN A 46 14.22 15.18 7.53
N GLY A 47 13.04 15.82 7.59
CA GLY A 47 12.50 16.69 6.55
C GLY A 47 11.69 15.99 5.46
N ILE A 48 11.20 14.76 5.72
CA ILE A 48 10.24 14.11 4.82
C ILE A 48 8.84 14.67 5.08
N SER A 49 8.11 15.02 4.02
CA SER A 49 6.77 15.59 4.14
C SER A 49 5.81 14.64 4.87
N GLU A 50 5.06 15.17 5.83
CA GLU A 50 3.99 14.45 6.54
C GLU A 50 2.88 13.99 5.59
N SER A 51 2.61 14.75 4.52
CA SER A 51 1.63 14.34 3.49
C SER A 51 2.07 13.07 2.75
N ILE A 52 3.38 12.94 2.50
CA ILE A 52 3.97 11.75 1.86
C ILE A 52 3.85 10.53 2.77
N LEU A 53 4.21 10.70 4.03
CA LEU A 53 4.16 9.64 5.02
C LEU A 53 2.71 9.20 5.27
N THR A 54 1.78 10.15 5.36
CA THR A 54 0.34 9.90 5.47
C THR A 54 -0.16 9.08 4.29
N PHE A 55 0.25 9.40 3.06
CA PHE A 55 -0.12 8.60 1.89
C PHE A 55 0.43 7.18 1.96
N ILE A 56 1.71 6.99 2.28
CA ILE A 56 2.34 5.67 2.38
C ILE A 56 1.60 4.78 3.39
N PHE A 57 1.34 5.30 4.59
CA PHE A 57 0.74 4.52 5.69
C PHE A 57 -0.78 4.46 5.67
N HIS A 58 -1.46 5.36 4.94
CA HIS A 58 -2.92 5.46 4.96
C HIS A 58 -3.58 5.53 3.58
N SER A 59 -2.90 5.11 2.50
CA SER A 59 -3.48 5.07 1.14
C SER A 59 -4.80 4.30 1.07
N GLU A 60 -4.98 3.27 1.90
CA GLU A 60 -6.25 2.54 2.01
C GLU A 60 -7.44 3.37 2.53
N LYS A 61 -7.21 4.39 3.37
CA LYS A 61 -8.26 5.29 3.85
C LYS A 61 -8.69 6.26 2.76
N ILE A 62 -7.75 6.63 1.89
CA ILE A 62 -8.01 7.42 0.67
C ILE A 62 -8.90 6.58 -0.26
N LEU A 63 -8.55 5.32 -0.52
CA LEU A 63 -9.34 4.41 -1.37
C LEU A 63 -10.77 4.10 -0.88
N LYS A 64 -11.04 4.24 0.43
CA LYS A 64 -12.36 3.92 1.03
C LYS A 64 -13.38 5.06 0.93
N ARG A 65 -12.96 6.26 0.55
CA ARG A 65 -13.83 7.40 0.25
C ARG A 65 -13.86 7.56 -1.26
N VAL A 66 -14.99 7.95 -1.85
CA VAL A 66 -14.95 8.44 -3.24
C VAL A 66 -14.15 9.75 -3.18
N VAL A 67 -12.89 9.71 -3.61
CA VAL A 67 -11.99 10.86 -3.61
C VAL A 67 -12.13 11.57 -4.94
N SER A 68 -12.25 12.90 -4.92
CA SER A 68 -12.28 13.69 -6.16
C SER A 68 -10.90 13.67 -6.84
N ASP A 69 -10.89 13.82 -8.16
CA ASP A 69 -9.66 13.94 -8.96
C ASP A 69 -8.72 15.05 -8.43
N GLU A 70 -9.27 16.11 -7.84
CA GLU A 70 -8.54 17.25 -7.25
C GLU A 70 -7.70 16.85 -6.04
N ALA A 71 -8.26 16.08 -5.10
CA ALA A 71 -7.53 15.61 -3.92
C ALA A 71 -6.42 14.59 -4.30
N TYR A 72 -6.61 13.86 -5.40
CA TYR A 72 -5.58 12.98 -5.94
C TYR A 72 -4.48 13.77 -6.66
N LEU A 73 -4.84 14.83 -7.39
CA LEU A 73 -3.91 15.74 -8.03
C LEU A 73 -3.03 16.51 -7.04
N GLU A 74 -3.57 16.93 -5.90
CA GLU A 74 -2.80 17.57 -4.83
C GLU A 74 -1.69 16.63 -4.32
N ILE A 75 -2.05 15.37 -4.06
CA ILE A 75 -1.10 14.31 -3.67
C ILE A 75 -0.04 14.11 -4.76
N LEU A 76 -0.44 14.00 -6.03
CA LEU A 76 0.49 13.85 -7.16
C LEU A 76 1.46 15.04 -7.30
N ASN A 77 0.98 16.26 -7.09
CA ASN A 77 1.78 17.47 -7.26
C ASN A 77 2.83 17.67 -6.15
N GLU A 78 2.53 17.21 -4.93
CA GLU A 78 3.48 17.25 -3.80
C GLU A 78 4.58 16.18 -3.87
N MET A 79 4.42 15.17 -4.73
CA MET A 79 5.17 13.91 -4.66
C MET A 79 6.18 13.68 -5.79
N ARG A 80 6.44 14.70 -6.63
CA ARG A 80 7.17 14.59 -7.91
C ARG A 80 8.63 14.11 -7.87
N ASP A 81 9.25 13.99 -6.69
CA ASP A 81 10.69 13.75 -6.58
C ASP A 81 11.09 12.27 -6.32
N GLY A 82 10.16 11.31 -6.34
CA GLY A 82 10.46 9.90 -6.07
C GLY A 82 9.77 8.89 -6.98
N SER A 83 10.52 8.20 -7.84
CA SER A 83 10.00 7.16 -8.73
C SER A 83 9.31 6.00 -8.00
N ILE A 84 9.75 5.70 -6.76
CA ILE A 84 9.12 4.69 -5.91
C ILE A 84 7.73 5.15 -5.42
N LEU A 85 7.60 6.45 -5.14
CA LEU A 85 6.35 7.03 -4.69
C LEU A 85 5.36 7.12 -5.86
N GLU A 86 5.81 7.52 -7.03
CA GLU A 86 5.04 7.46 -8.28
C GLU A 86 4.53 6.03 -8.58
N TYR A 87 5.38 5.02 -8.38
CA TYR A 87 4.96 3.63 -8.56
C TYR A 87 3.86 3.21 -7.57
N LEU A 88 4.01 3.54 -6.27
CA LEU A 88 2.97 3.30 -5.26
C LEU A 88 1.64 3.97 -5.62
N ILE A 89 1.72 5.23 -6.07
CA ILE A 89 0.59 6.05 -6.51
C ILE A 89 -0.16 5.36 -7.64
N ASN A 90 0.56 4.91 -8.68
CA ASN A 90 -0.03 4.23 -9.82
C ASN A 90 -0.72 2.92 -9.41
N VAL A 91 -0.06 2.08 -8.62
CA VAL A 91 -0.68 0.83 -8.12
C VAL A 91 -1.89 1.11 -7.22
N THR A 92 -1.85 2.18 -6.43
CA THR A 92 -2.98 2.61 -5.60
C THR A 92 -4.20 2.98 -6.45
N MET A 93 -3.99 3.68 -7.58
CA MET A 93 -5.09 4.01 -8.51
C MET A 93 -5.62 2.80 -9.25
N ASP A 94 -4.73 1.95 -9.70
CA ASP A 94 -5.13 0.73 -10.38
C ASP A 94 -5.99 -0.13 -9.45
N GLN A 95 -5.61 -0.19 -8.17
CA GLN A 95 -6.43 -0.82 -7.17
C GLN A 95 -7.79 -0.14 -7.01
N TYR A 96 -7.86 1.19 -6.94
CA TYR A 96 -9.13 1.90 -6.87
C TYR A 96 -10.06 1.47 -8.01
N VAL A 97 -9.56 1.47 -9.25
CA VAL A 97 -10.32 1.08 -10.44
C VAL A 97 -10.82 -0.36 -10.31
N ILE A 98 -9.94 -1.28 -9.90
CA ILE A 98 -10.28 -2.70 -9.71
C ILE A 98 -11.35 -2.87 -8.61
N ASP A 99 -11.17 -2.25 -7.45
CA ASP A 99 -12.10 -2.32 -6.32
C ASP A 99 -13.46 -1.70 -6.66
N TYR A 100 -13.46 -0.59 -7.42
CA TYR A 100 -14.66 0.07 -7.90
C TYR A 100 -15.44 -0.84 -8.85
N MET A 101 -14.78 -1.41 -9.87
CA MET A 101 -15.42 -2.35 -10.81
C MET A 101 -15.86 -3.64 -10.12
N LEU A 102 -15.14 -4.10 -9.08
CA LEU A 102 -15.54 -5.24 -8.25
C LEU A 102 -16.86 -4.99 -7.52
N ARG A 103 -17.03 -3.80 -6.92
CA ARG A 103 -18.19 -3.40 -6.11
C ARG A 103 -19.39 -2.99 -6.95
N TYR A 104 -19.19 -2.07 -7.89
CA TYR A 104 -20.27 -1.38 -8.60
C TYR A 104 -20.57 -1.96 -9.98
N LYS A 105 -19.73 -2.87 -10.49
CA LYS A 105 -19.89 -3.49 -11.82
C LYS A 105 -19.91 -2.49 -12.97
N THR A 106 -19.36 -1.30 -12.74
CA THR A 106 -19.20 -0.23 -13.72
C THR A 106 -17.82 0.40 -13.55
N LYS A 107 -17.38 1.18 -14.55
CA LYS A 107 -16.08 1.88 -14.53
C LYS A 107 -16.18 3.12 -13.65
N PRO A 108 -15.10 3.51 -12.96
CA PRO A 108 -15.06 4.81 -12.30
C PRO A 108 -15.04 5.94 -13.35
N GLU A 109 -15.62 7.08 -13.01
CA GLU A 109 -15.50 8.33 -13.77
C GLU A 109 -14.33 9.12 -13.18
N MET A 110 -13.15 8.99 -13.79
CA MET A 110 -11.94 9.67 -13.33
C MET A 110 -11.01 9.96 -14.51
N MET A 111 -10.25 11.06 -14.46
CA MET A 111 -9.34 11.42 -15.56
C MET A 111 -7.92 10.85 -15.39
N PHE A 112 -7.53 10.49 -14.17
CA PHE A 112 -6.19 10.01 -13.85
C PHE A 112 -6.20 8.52 -13.59
N TYR A 113 -5.22 7.83 -14.16
CA TYR A 113 -5.04 6.40 -13.98
C TYR A 113 -3.58 6.06 -13.71
N GLY A 114 -3.36 4.94 -13.03
CA GLY A 114 -2.04 4.40 -12.78
C GLY A 114 -1.48 3.68 -14.01
N ASN A 115 -1.09 2.42 -13.83
CA ASN A 115 -0.61 1.57 -14.91
C ASN A 115 -1.76 1.03 -15.79
N ILE A 116 -3.00 1.04 -15.30
CA ILE A 116 -4.21 0.80 -16.10
C ILE A 116 -4.50 2.08 -16.87
N THR A 117 -4.03 2.18 -18.11
CA THR A 117 -4.21 3.40 -18.90
C THR A 117 -5.68 3.70 -19.21
N GLU A 118 -5.98 4.95 -19.54
CA GLU A 118 -7.31 5.38 -20.01
C GLU A 118 -7.79 4.52 -21.18
N ASP A 119 -6.91 4.20 -22.12
CA ASP A 119 -7.23 3.32 -23.27
C ASP A 119 -7.64 1.91 -22.82
N ILE A 120 -6.92 1.33 -21.85
CA ILE A 120 -7.26 0.01 -21.29
C ILE A 120 -8.64 0.07 -20.62
N LEU A 121 -8.89 1.09 -19.80
CA LEU A 121 -10.17 1.23 -19.10
C LEU A 121 -11.33 1.51 -20.06
N ALA A 122 -11.17 2.41 -21.03
CA ALA A 122 -12.18 2.76 -22.02
C ALA A 122 -12.63 1.54 -22.82
N HIS A 123 -11.69 0.65 -23.18
CA HIS A 123 -11.98 -0.55 -23.96
C HIS A 123 -12.32 -1.80 -23.13
N ALA A 124 -12.17 -1.78 -21.80
CA ALA A 124 -12.57 -2.89 -20.94
C ALA A 124 -14.11 -2.96 -20.85
N ARG A 125 -14.71 -4.12 -21.11
CA ARG A 125 -16.17 -4.31 -20.97
C ARG A 125 -16.56 -4.70 -19.55
N ASP A 126 -15.67 -5.40 -18.87
CA ASP A 126 -15.81 -5.88 -17.51
C ASP A 126 -14.42 -5.92 -16.84
N LEU A 127 -14.40 -6.33 -15.57
CA LEU A 127 -13.16 -6.43 -14.81
C LEU A 127 -12.20 -7.47 -15.42
N THR A 128 -12.70 -8.58 -15.95
CA THR A 128 -11.85 -9.62 -16.54
C THR A 128 -11.10 -9.08 -17.75
N ALA A 129 -11.80 -8.36 -18.64
CA ALA A 129 -11.22 -7.70 -19.80
C ALA A 129 -10.22 -6.60 -19.40
N LEU A 130 -10.49 -5.87 -18.32
CA LEU A 130 -9.56 -4.89 -17.76
C LEU A 130 -8.26 -5.57 -17.33
N ILE A 131 -8.35 -6.61 -16.49
CA ILE A 131 -7.19 -7.32 -15.95
C ILE A 131 -6.38 -7.96 -17.06
N HIS A 132 -7.04 -8.60 -18.04
CA HIS A 132 -6.38 -9.25 -19.17
C HIS A 132 -5.54 -8.31 -20.04
N LYS A 133 -5.94 -7.04 -20.14
CA LYS A 133 -5.19 -6.01 -20.87
C LYS A 133 -4.21 -5.21 -20.01
N SER A 134 -4.31 -5.32 -18.69
CA SER A 134 -3.46 -4.61 -17.74
C SER A 134 -2.14 -5.35 -17.47
N VAL A 135 -1.21 -4.64 -16.82
CA VAL A 135 0.03 -5.22 -16.27
C VAL A 135 -0.23 -6.34 -15.24
N TYR A 136 -1.44 -6.40 -14.67
CA TYR A 136 -1.81 -7.35 -13.62
C TYR A 136 -2.29 -8.71 -14.15
N TYR A 137 -2.41 -8.91 -15.46
CA TYR A 137 -2.93 -10.17 -16.02
C TYR A 137 -2.25 -11.41 -15.41
N ARG A 138 -0.92 -11.39 -15.27
CA ARG A 138 -0.18 -12.54 -14.74
C ARG A 138 -0.48 -12.87 -13.28
N VAL A 139 -0.76 -11.86 -12.46
CA VAL A 139 -0.98 -12.02 -11.02
C VAL A 139 -2.46 -12.15 -10.67
N LEU A 140 -3.36 -11.57 -11.46
CA LEU A 140 -4.80 -11.54 -11.21
C LEU A 140 -5.63 -12.40 -12.20
N ASN A 141 -5.02 -13.25 -13.03
CA ASN A 141 -5.75 -14.10 -14.00
C ASN A 141 -6.86 -14.95 -13.35
N GLN A 142 -6.65 -15.39 -12.11
CA GLN A 142 -7.63 -16.11 -11.30
C GLN A 142 -8.25 -15.15 -10.29
N LEU A 143 -9.14 -14.29 -10.78
CA LEU A 143 -9.82 -13.28 -9.96
C LEU A 143 -10.63 -13.92 -8.84
N ASP A 144 -10.10 -13.86 -7.62
CA ASP A 144 -10.86 -14.06 -6.40
C ASP A 144 -10.98 -12.74 -5.65
N LYS A 145 -12.23 -12.27 -5.49
CA LYS A 145 -12.56 -10.97 -4.90
C LYS A 145 -12.00 -10.82 -3.49
N GLU A 146 -11.87 -11.91 -2.74
CA GLU A 146 -11.37 -11.88 -1.37
C GLU A 146 -9.85 -11.70 -1.31
N THR A 147 -9.14 -11.99 -2.40
CA THR A 147 -7.68 -12.01 -2.44
C THR A 147 -7.06 -10.95 -3.35
N VAL A 148 -7.84 -10.28 -4.22
CA VAL A 148 -7.33 -9.21 -5.11
C VAL A 148 -6.43 -8.20 -4.40
N ARG A 149 -6.88 -7.64 -3.26
CA ARG A 149 -6.09 -6.68 -2.47
C ARG A 149 -4.75 -7.27 -2.06
N LYS A 150 -4.78 -8.49 -1.50
CA LYS A 150 -3.59 -9.20 -1.03
C LYS A 150 -2.62 -9.46 -2.18
N THR A 151 -3.12 -9.90 -3.33
CA THR A 151 -2.30 -10.17 -4.51
C THR A 151 -1.67 -8.90 -5.07
N LEU A 152 -2.38 -7.78 -5.06
CA LEU A 152 -1.81 -6.48 -5.45
C LEU A 152 -0.77 -5.98 -4.45
N ASP A 153 -1.00 -6.16 -3.14
CA ASP A 153 -0.03 -5.82 -2.09
C ASP A 153 1.23 -6.70 -2.19
N GLU A 154 1.10 -7.99 -2.53
CA GLU A 154 2.22 -8.91 -2.79
C GLU A 154 2.99 -8.51 -4.06
N TYR A 155 2.28 -8.19 -5.15
CA TYR A 155 2.89 -7.66 -6.38
C TYR A 155 3.68 -6.37 -6.12
N LEU A 156 3.08 -5.43 -5.38
CA LEU A 156 3.72 -4.18 -5.01
C LEU A 156 4.96 -4.40 -4.13
N TYR A 157 4.89 -5.35 -3.20
CA TYR A 157 6.01 -5.74 -2.35
C TYR A 157 7.18 -6.28 -3.20
N ASP A 158 6.91 -7.18 -4.13
CA ASP A 158 7.94 -7.79 -4.97
C ASP A 158 8.64 -6.75 -5.84
N GLU A 159 7.91 -5.79 -6.39
CA GLU A 159 8.49 -4.72 -7.19
C GLU A 159 9.30 -3.71 -6.35
N ILE A 160 8.76 -3.25 -5.22
CA ILE A 160 9.41 -2.23 -4.39
C ILE A 160 10.58 -2.78 -3.57
N SER A 161 10.52 -4.04 -3.12
CA SER A 161 11.55 -4.62 -2.25
C SER A 161 12.94 -4.65 -2.90
N LYS A 162 13.01 -4.67 -4.23
CA LYS A 162 14.25 -4.57 -5.02
C LYS A 162 15.00 -3.26 -4.78
N HIS A 163 14.29 -2.21 -4.41
CA HIS A 163 14.82 -0.85 -4.22
C HIS A 163 15.20 -0.55 -2.76
N VAL A 164 14.95 -1.47 -1.82
CA VAL A 164 15.25 -1.27 -0.38
C VAL A 164 16.73 -1.04 -0.11
N TYR A 165 17.61 -1.59 -0.96
CA TYR A 165 19.07 -1.46 -0.83
C TYR A 165 19.65 -0.26 -1.60
N GLU A 166 18.82 0.56 -2.25
CA GLU A 166 19.25 1.82 -2.88
C GLU A 166 19.58 2.85 -1.78
N GLY A 167 20.75 2.70 -1.15
CA GLY A 167 21.08 3.33 0.13
C GLY A 167 21.37 4.84 0.10
N LEU A 168 21.44 5.46 -1.07
CA LEU A 168 21.94 6.84 -1.22
C LEU A 168 20.85 7.90 -1.49
N GLY A 169 19.59 7.49 -1.73
CA GLY A 169 18.52 8.42 -2.10
C GLY A 169 17.23 8.25 -1.30
N ILE A 170 16.33 9.22 -1.44
CA ILE A 170 14.98 9.21 -0.87
C ILE A 170 14.17 7.99 -1.33
N ASN A 171 14.43 7.48 -2.54
CA ASN A 171 13.81 6.25 -3.05
C ASN A 171 14.03 5.04 -2.15
N GLY A 172 15.25 4.85 -1.60
CA GLY A 172 15.52 3.77 -0.65
C GLY A 172 14.75 3.92 0.66
N VAL A 173 14.51 5.18 1.08
CA VAL A 173 13.68 5.49 2.25
C VAL A 173 12.22 5.14 1.97
N TYR A 174 11.64 5.62 0.86
CA TYR A 174 10.29 5.28 0.46
C TYR A 174 10.11 3.77 0.27
N ALA A 175 11.04 3.09 -0.39
CA ALA A 175 10.99 1.66 -0.60
C ALA A 175 10.94 0.89 0.74
N LYS A 176 11.74 1.31 1.73
CA LYS A 176 11.72 0.73 3.09
C LYS A 176 10.39 0.95 3.80
N LEU A 177 9.88 2.18 3.79
CA LEU A 177 8.63 2.53 4.45
C LEU A 177 7.44 1.77 3.83
N ILE A 178 7.38 1.68 2.51
CA ILE A 178 6.33 0.95 1.80
C ILE A 178 6.44 -0.55 2.05
N THR A 179 7.65 -1.12 1.94
CA THR A 179 7.91 -2.53 2.24
C THR A 179 7.49 -2.87 3.67
N LEU A 180 7.76 -1.98 4.62
CA LEU A 180 7.33 -2.15 6.00
C LEU A 180 5.80 -2.15 6.10
N LYS A 181 5.14 -1.14 5.54
CA LYS A 181 3.68 -1.02 5.57
C LYS A 181 3.02 -2.29 5.03
N LEU A 182 3.48 -2.80 3.88
CA LEU A 182 2.98 -4.04 3.27
C LEU A 182 3.22 -5.27 4.15
N LYS A 183 4.39 -5.37 4.79
CA LYS A 183 4.66 -6.45 5.75
C LYS A 183 3.68 -6.42 6.91
N VAL A 184 3.45 -5.25 7.51
CA VAL A 184 2.56 -5.16 8.66
C VAL A 184 1.10 -5.34 8.27
N ASP A 185 0.65 -4.80 7.13
CA ASP A 185 -0.69 -5.06 6.61
C ASP A 185 -0.94 -6.57 6.42
N ASN A 186 0.06 -7.30 5.92
CA ASN A 186 -0.02 -8.76 5.78
C ASN A 186 -0.08 -9.47 7.14
N GLU A 187 0.76 -9.07 8.11
CA GLU A 187 0.70 -9.64 9.47
C GLU A 187 -0.63 -9.34 10.16
N ARG A 188 -1.17 -8.13 10.01
CA ARG A 188 -2.49 -7.73 10.50
C ARG A 188 -3.62 -8.52 9.86
N PHE A 189 -3.51 -8.83 8.56
CA PHE A 189 -4.47 -9.69 7.89
C PHE A 189 -4.45 -11.12 8.46
N LYS A 190 -3.26 -11.71 8.64
CA LYS A 190 -3.11 -13.04 9.28
C LYS A 190 -3.68 -13.07 10.70
N ALA A 191 -3.36 -12.05 11.48
CA ALA A 191 -3.88 -11.80 12.82
C ALA A 191 -5.41 -11.85 12.87
N SER A 192 -6.04 -11.09 11.98
CA SER A 192 -7.50 -10.95 11.92
C SER A 192 -8.19 -12.28 11.59
N LYS A 193 -7.60 -13.09 10.70
CA LYS A 193 -8.11 -14.43 10.35
C LYS A 193 -8.04 -15.38 11.55
N ILE A 194 -6.94 -15.38 12.29
CA ILE A 194 -6.77 -16.22 13.48
C ILE A 194 -7.77 -15.81 14.57
N ALA A 195 -7.89 -14.50 14.83
CA ALA A 195 -8.83 -13.97 15.82
C ALA A 195 -10.30 -14.22 15.43
N PHE A 196 -10.62 -14.25 14.14
CA PHE A 196 -11.94 -14.63 13.64
C PHE A 196 -12.20 -16.13 13.84
N ALA A 197 -11.25 -17.00 13.46
CA ALA A 197 -11.36 -18.44 13.68
C ALA A 197 -11.52 -18.79 15.16
N ALA A 198 -10.74 -18.14 16.05
CA ALA A 198 -10.85 -18.33 17.50
C ALA A 198 -12.23 -17.89 18.05
N ARG A 199 -12.81 -16.82 17.50
CA ARG A 199 -14.18 -16.39 17.86
C ARG A 199 -15.25 -17.37 17.38
N LEU A 200 -15.10 -17.93 16.18
CA LEU A 200 -16.01 -18.96 15.67
C LEU A 200 -15.97 -20.21 16.56
N VAL A 201 -14.79 -20.72 16.90
CA VAL A 201 -14.65 -21.89 17.79
C VAL A 201 -15.39 -21.67 19.12
N ARG A 202 -15.18 -20.52 19.77
CA ARG A 202 -15.88 -20.16 21.02
C ARG A 202 -17.40 -19.99 20.88
N GLN A 203 -17.91 -19.70 19.68
CA GLN A 203 -19.34 -19.63 19.42
C GLN A 203 -19.98 -21.00 19.26
N TYR A 204 -19.27 -21.98 18.68
CA TYR A 204 -19.76 -23.35 18.52
C TYR A 204 -19.57 -24.25 19.75
N GLU A 205 -18.79 -23.78 20.74
CA GLU A 205 -18.64 -24.44 22.05
C GLU A 205 -19.70 -24.02 23.08
N LYS A 206 -20.63 -23.11 22.72
CA LYS A 206 -21.76 -22.65 23.56
C LYS A 206 -23.09 -23.15 23.01
#